data_AF-A0A2M8P4R6-F1
#
_entry.id   AF-A0A2M8P4R6-F1
#
_cell.length_a   1.000
_cell.length_b   1.000
_cell.length_c   1.000
_cell.angle_alpha   90.00
_cell.angle_beta   90.00
_cell.angle_gamma   90.00
#
_symmetry.space_group_name_H-M   'P 1'
#
loop_
_entity.id
_entity.type
_entity.pdbx_description
1 polymer ?
#
loop_
_entity_poly.entity_id
_entity_poly.type
_entity_poly.pdbx_seq_one_letter_code
_entity_poly.pdbx_strand_id
1 'polypeptide(L)'
;MSDNTPFDDELDDQYDDDADDGDGYAVYRGATNDPIFGLLLAVAVSVGLMPLIGTGGADVRYTITWGMLATFGVLAWLFGDATRIEQEKPDNVLWGVVFGLVLGVPLLLFGGETLTQIAEAMFPNMTGGVVLTYLIFVIPLAETLFFRGILQRTRPFWEVGAYSTGWAMLQIFPLININALPLIAGFMLLMANMLYGYVHDRNGLAAAWVCQITIHLLLFFVPIL
;
A
#
# COMPACT_ATOMS: atom_id res chain seq x y z
N MET A 1 -10.52 68.81 -32.73
CA MET A 1 -10.41 68.37 -34.14
C MET A 1 -9.28 67.33 -34.17
N SER A 2 -9.63 66.12 -34.63
CA SER A 2 -8.85 64.89 -34.98
C SER A 2 -7.31 64.95 -34.90
N ASP A 3 -6.57 63.92 -34.44
CA ASP A 3 -6.43 62.56 -35.01
C ASP A 3 -5.60 61.68 -34.01
N ASN A 4 -6.00 60.47 -33.54
CA ASN A 4 -5.75 59.10 -34.06
C ASN A 4 -4.49 58.98 -34.95
N THR A 5 -3.46 58.12 -34.78
CA THR A 5 -3.20 56.73 -34.30
C THR A 5 -1.67 56.47 -34.57
N PRO A 6 -1.09 55.25 -34.59
CA PRO A 6 -0.97 54.16 -33.61
C PRO A 6 0.51 53.67 -33.45
N PHE A 7 0.69 52.68 -32.57
CA PHE A 7 1.77 51.68 -32.48
C PHE A 7 2.79 51.56 -33.63
N ASP A 8 4.07 51.53 -33.27
CA ASP A 8 5.13 50.73 -33.92
C ASP A 8 5.99 50.10 -32.81
N ASP A 9 5.68 48.85 -32.48
CA ASP A 9 6.62 47.88 -31.92
C ASP A 9 7.43 47.34 -33.10
N GLU A 10 8.78 47.34 -33.03
CA GLU A 10 9.64 46.21 -33.46
C GLU A 10 11.15 46.53 -33.46
N LEU A 11 11.92 45.60 -32.84
CA LEU A 11 13.33 45.22 -33.07
C LEU A 11 14.41 46.20 -32.53
N ASP A 12 15.53 45.80 -31.94
CA ASP A 12 16.16 44.51 -31.64
C ASP A 12 17.36 44.80 -30.70
N ASP A 13 17.97 43.75 -30.17
CA ASP A 13 19.33 43.71 -29.59
C ASP A 13 19.55 44.20 -28.15
N GLN A 14 19.52 43.25 -27.21
CA GLN A 14 20.60 43.20 -26.22
C GLN A 14 20.90 41.76 -25.79
N TYR A 15 21.85 41.13 -26.47
CA TYR A 15 22.70 40.11 -25.85
C TYR A 15 23.70 40.85 -24.97
N ASP A 16 23.63 40.64 -23.66
CA ASP A 16 24.79 40.78 -22.78
C ASP A 16 24.90 39.51 -21.93
N ASP A 17 26.08 38.93 -22.10
CA ASP A 17 26.65 37.73 -21.53
C ASP A 17 27.24 38.13 -20.18
N ASP A 18 26.73 37.58 -19.07
CA ASP A 18 27.43 37.63 -17.78
C ASP A 18 27.39 36.26 -17.13
N ALA A 19 28.59 35.69 -17.08
CA ALA A 19 28.93 34.40 -16.52
C ALA A 19 28.82 34.35 -15.00
N ASP A 20 28.42 33.17 -14.52
CA ASP A 20 28.94 32.44 -13.36
C ASP A 20 29.44 33.27 -12.16
N ASP A 21 28.61 33.35 -11.11
CA ASP A 21 29.12 33.43 -9.75
C ASP A 21 28.37 32.44 -8.86
N GLY A 22 29.16 31.51 -8.33
CA GLY A 22 28.71 30.42 -7.50
C GLY A 22 28.14 30.93 -6.17
N ASP A 23 26.94 30.46 -5.87
CA ASP A 23 26.66 29.90 -4.56
C ASP A 23 25.80 28.66 -4.80
N GLY A 24 26.47 27.52 -4.72
CA GLY A 24 25.84 26.24 -4.50
C GLY A 24 25.14 26.26 -3.14
N TYR A 25 24.01 26.95 -3.05
CA TYR A 25 22.96 26.51 -2.17
C TYR A 25 22.54 25.17 -2.72
N ALA A 26 23.18 24.11 -2.22
CA ALA A 26 22.57 22.80 -2.19
C ALA A 26 21.15 23.08 -1.70
N VAL A 27 20.19 23.07 -2.63
CA VAL A 27 18.79 23.07 -2.30
C VAL A 27 18.69 21.89 -1.37
N TYR A 28 18.61 22.19 -0.08
CA TYR A 28 18.34 21.20 0.92
C TYR A 28 16.95 20.75 0.53
N ARG A 29 16.90 19.67 -0.27
CA ARG A 29 15.75 18.81 -0.47
C ARG A 29 15.49 18.22 0.90
N GLY A 30 15.01 19.06 1.81
CA GLY A 30 14.30 18.63 2.99
C GLY A 30 13.22 17.75 2.43
N ALA A 31 13.39 16.46 2.67
CA ALA A 31 12.64 15.37 2.10
C ALA A 31 11.16 15.75 2.00
N THR A 32 10.71 16.15 0.81
CA THR A 32 9.36 15.82 0.39
C THR A 32 9.40 14.29 0.38
N ASN A 33 8.92 13.71 1.47
CA ASN A 33 9.12 12.31 1.82
C ASN A 33 8.37 11.47 0.78
N ASP A 34 9.02 11.17 -0.35
CA ASP A 34 8.40 10.45 -1.45
C ASP A 34 7.95 9.09 -0.91
N PRO A 35 6.63 8.81 -0.85
CA PRO A 35 6.13 7.55 -0.33
C PRO A 35 6.72 6.34 -1.05
N ILE A 36 7.13 6.51 -2.32
CA ILE A 36 7.82 5.48 -3.09
C ILE A 36 9.17 5.13 -2.47
N PHE A 37 9.91 6.08 -1.91
CA PHE A 37 11.15 5.79 -1.19
C PHE A 37 10.90 4.87 0.01
N GLY A 38 9.84 5.13 0.79
CA GLY A 38 9.44 4.27 1.90
C GLY A 38 9.10 2.84 1.44
N LEU A 39 8.40 2.71 0.30
CA LEU A 39 8.07 1.42 -0.30
C LEU A 39 9.32 0.67 -0.78
N LEU A 40 10.24 1.35 -1.48
CA LEU A 40 11.49 0.77 -1.96
C LEU A 40 12.37 0.30 -0.80
N LEU A 41 12.43 1.09 0.27
CA LEU A 41 13.16 0.73 1.48
C LEU A 41 12.54 -0.51 2.16
N ALA A 42 11.22 -0.56 2.28
CA ALA A 42 10.51 -1.73 2.81
C ALA A 42 10.73 -2.98 1.95
N VAL A 43 10.75 -2.84 0.62
CA VAL A 43 11.07 -3.91 -0.33
C VAL A 43 12.51 -4.39 -0.12
N ALA A 44 13.47 -3.49 -0.05
CA ALA A 44 14.88 -3.82 0.18
C ALA A 44 15.08 -4.59 1.50
N VAL A 45 14.45 -4.13 2.58
CA VAL A 45 14.47 -4.82 3.88
C VAL A 45 13.82 -6.20 3.78
N SER A 46 12.67 -6.30 3.13
CA SER A 46 11.96 -7.57 2.94
C SER A 46 12.78 -8.61 2.17
N VAL A 47 13.52 -8.16 1.14
CA VAL A 47 14.46 -9.00 0.37
C VAL A 47 15.66 -9.38 1.22
N GLY A 48 16.26 -8.43 1.95
CA GLY A 48 17.40 -8.70 2.84
C GLY A 48 17.08 -9.68 3.97
N LEU A 49 15.82 -9.75 4.40
CA LEU A 49 15.34 -10.68 5.43
C LEU A 49 14.84 -12.03 4.90
N MET A 50 14.92 -12.29 3.59
CA MET A 50 14.55 -13.61 3.02
C MET A 50 15.25 -14.80 3.71
N PRO A 51 16.54 -14.73 4.11
CA PRO A 51 17.19 -15.86 4.79
C PRO A 51 16.53 -16.29 6.10
N LEU A 52 15.80 -15.40 6.79
CA LEU A 52 15.12 -15.73 8.05
C LEU A 52 13.98 -16.74 7.88
N ILE A 53 13.44 -16.87 6.66
CA ILE A 53 12.39 -17.85 6.35
C ILE A 53 12.94 -19.28 6.54
N GLY A 54 14.18 -19.53 6.10
CA GLY A 54 14.82 -20.84 6.22
C GLY A 54 15.25 -21.21 7.64
N THR A 55 15.34 -20.24 8.56
CA THR A 55 15.75 -20.45 9.95
C THR A 55 14.59 -20.44 10.94
N GLY A 56 13.33 -20.43 10.47
CA GLY A 56 12.14 -20.43 11.31
C GLY A 56 11.77 -19.06 11.92
N GLY A 57 12.34 -17.96 11.42
CA GLY A 57 12.09 -16.58 11.90
C GLY A 57 11.10 -15.81 11.03
N ALA A 58 10.07 -16.46 10.48
CA ALA A 58 9.10 -15.85 9.59
C ALA A 58 8.29 -14.72 10.27
N ASP A 59 7.99 -14.88 11.55
CA ASP A 59 7.34 -13.89 12.42
C ASP A 59 8.18 -12.61 12.56
N VAL A 60 9.50 -12.75 12.80
CA VAL A 60 10.42 -11.62 12.90
C VAL A 60 10.49 -10.87 11.58
N ARG A 61 10.59 -11.60 10.47
CA ARG A 61 10.58 -11.00 9.12
C ARG A 61 9.32 -10.15 8.93
N TYR A 62 8.15 -10.71 9.22
CA TYR A 62 6.87 -10.02 9.08
C TYR A 62 6.70 -8.82 10.02
N THR A 63 7.13 -8.95 11.27
CA THR A 63 7.13 -7.83 12.22
C THR A 63 7.95 -6.67 11.69
N ILE A 64 9.16 -6.95 11.17
CA ILE A 64 10.05 -5.90 10.68
C ILE A 64 9.50 -5.29 9.39
N THR A 65 9.08 -6.09 8.42
CA THR A 65 8.64 -5.59 7.11
C THR A 65 7.35 -4.79 7.19
N TRP A 66 6.32 -5.30 7.88
CA TRP A 66 5.08 -4.54 8.08
C TRP A 66 5.21 -3.46 9.14
N GLY A 67 6.04 -3.65 10.17
CA GLY A 67 6.35 -2.61 11.16
C GLY A 67 7.01 -1.39 10.52
N MET A 68 7.83 -1.60 9.49
CA MET A 68 8.42 -0.54 8.70
C MET A 68 7.36 0.25 7.91
N LEU A 69 6.47 -0.44 7.19
CA LEU A 69 5.35 0.24 6.49
C LEU A 69 4.44 0.99 7.46
N ALA A 70 4.11 0.38 8.61
CA ALA A 70 3.34 1.02 9.67
C ALA A 70 4.05 2.27 10.21
N THR A 71 5.38 2.22 10.39
CA THR A 71 6.17 3.35 10.85
C THR A 71 6.09 4.52 9.85
N PHE A 72 6.27 4.27 8.55
CA PHE A 72 6.08 5.29 7.52
C PHE A 72 4.63 5.81 7.50
N GLY A 73 3.65 4.90 7.62
CA GLY A 73 2.22 5.20 7.78
C GLY A 73 1.94 6.20 8.90
N VAL A 74 2.40 5.88 10.11
CA VAL A 74 2.19 6.68 11.32
C VAL A 74 2.96 8.00 11.24
N LEU A 75 4.22 7.99 10.76
CA LEU A 75 4.99 9.23 10.62
C LEU A 75 4.32 10.19 9.63
N ALA A 76 3.88 9.72 8.47
CA ALA A 76 3.16 10.55 7.51
C ALA A 76 1.82 11.07 8.08
N TRP A 77 1.14 10.26 8.89
CA TRP A 77 -0.06 10.70 9.59
C TRP A 77 0.24 11.80 10.63
N LEU A 78 1.30 11.66 11.42
CA LEU A 78 1.73 12.65 12.41
C LEU A 78 2.17 13.97 11.76
N PHE A 79 2.87 13.91 10.62
CA PHE A 79 3.33 15.10 9.89
C PHE A 79 2.23 15.75 9.02
N GLY A 80 1.03 15.15 8.96
CA GLY A 80 -0.12 15.71 8.24
C GLY A 80 -0.15 15.40 6.74
N ASP A 81 0.78 14.57 6.26
CA ASP A 81 0.87 14.14 4.86
C ASP A 81 -0.08 12.97 4.54
N ALA A 82 -0.66 12.31 5.54
CA ALA A 82 -1.71 11.29 5.35
C ALA A 82 -3.14 11.88 5.38
N THR A 83 -4.11 11.15 4.82
CA THR A 83 -5.53 11.53 4.92
C THR A 83 -5.89 11.64 6.38
N ARG A 84 -6.48 12.77 6.79
CA ARG A 84 -7.06 12.86 8.13
C ARG A 84 -8.17 11.82 8.19
N ILE A 85 -8.17 11.04 9.27
CA ILE A 85 -9.31 10.18 9.61
C ILE A 85 -10.48 11.13 9.84
N GLU A 86 -11.28 11.34 8.80
CA GLU A 86 -12.51 12.11 8.90
C GLU A 86 -13.48 11.39 9.82
N GLN A 87 -14.49 12.10 10.29
CA GLN A 87 -15.51 11.53 11.16
C GLN A 87 -16.39 10.56 10.32
N GLU A 88 -15.91 9.34 10.15
CA GLU A 88 -16.60 8.33 9.36
C GLU A 88 -17.92 7.95 10.03
N LYS A 89 -18.99 7.92 9.23
CA LYS A 89 -20.28 7.41 9.69
C LYS A 89 -20.12 5.92 9.98
N PRO A 90 -20.69 5.39 11.08
CA PRO A 90 -20.61 3.96 11.40
C PRO A 90 -21.20 3.08 10.28
N ASP A 91 -22.13 3.62 9.50
CA ASP A 91 -22.68 2.98 8.30
C ASP A 91 -21.60 2.68 7.23
N ASN A 92 -20.63 3.56 7.05
CA ASN A 92 -19.53 3.34 6.09
C ASN A 92 -18.63 2.16 6.51
N VAL A 93 -18.41 2.00 7.82
CA VAL A 93 -17.62 0.89 8.35
C VAL A 93 -18.34 -0.44 8.11
N LEU A 94 -19.67 -0.47 8.27
CA LEU A 94 -20.49 -1.64 7.95
C LEU A 94 -20.36 -2.03 6.47
N TRP A 95 -20.36 -1.05 5.56
CA TRP A 95 -20.11 -1.31 4.14
C TRP A 95 -18.76 -1.99 3.88
N GLY A 96 -17.72 -1.65 4.65
CA GLY A 96 -16.44 -2.35 4.59
C GLY A 96 -16.57 -3.87 4.80
N VAL A 97 -17.34 -4.28 5.83
CA VAL A 97 -17.64 -5.71 6.08
C VAL A 97 -18.42 -6.31 4.91
N VAL A 98 -19.45 -5.62 4.40
CA VAL A 98 -20.28 -6.13 3.30
C VAL A 98 -19.44 -6.36 2.05
N PHE A 99 -18.63 -5.39 1.64
CA PHE A 99 -17.76 -5.54 0.47
C PHE A 99 -16.73 -6.66 0.67
N GLY A 100 -16.16 -6.78 1.88
CA GLY A 100 -15.25 -7.86 2.22
C GLY A 100 -15.90 -9.25 2.09
N LEU A 101 -17.15 -9.40 2.54
CA LEU A 101 -17.92 -10.64 2.40
C LEU A 101 -18.27 -10.94 0.94
N VAL A 102 -18.66 -9.92 0.17
CA VAL A 102 -19.03 -10.07 -1.24
C VAL A 102 -17.88 -10.66 -2.06
N LEU A 103 -16.63 -10.28 -1.78
CA LEU A 103 -15.46 -10.85 -2.44
C LEU A 103 -14.95 -12.12 -1.75
N GLY A 104 -14.87 -12.13 -0.42
CA GLY A 104 -14.26 -13.20 0.35
C GLY A 104 -15.05 -14.51 0.33
N VAL A 105 -16.38 -14.47 0.38
CA VAL A 105 -17.22 -15.67 0.42
C VAL A 105 -17.11 -16.49 -0.88
N PRO A 106 -17.28 -15.91 -2.08
CA PRO A 106 -17.07 -16.67 -3.32
C PRO A 106 -15.66 -17.25 -3.43
N LEU A 107 -14.63 -16.46 -3.08
CA LEU A 107 -13.25 -16.94 -3.11
C LEU A 107 -13.01 -18.11 -2.17
N LEU A 108 -13.59 -18.09 -0.97
CA LEU A 108 -13.52 -19.20 -0.03
C LEU A 108 -14.21 -20.46 -0.58
N LEU A 109 -15.41 -20.31 -1.15
CA LEU A 109 -16.19 -21.44 -1.68
C LEU A 109 -15.51 -22.13 -2.87
N PHE A 110 -14.84 -21.37 -3.75
CA PHE A 110 -14.20 -21.91 -4.94
C PHE A 110 -12.70 -22.20 -4.77
N GLY A 111 -12.03 -21.50 -3.86
CA GLY A 111 -10.57 -21.50 -3.70
C GLY A 111 -10.06 -22.18 -2.44
N GLY A 112 -10.92 -22.80 -1.62
CA GLY A 112 -10.59 -23.31 -0.28
C GLY A 112 -9.26 -24.06 -0.19
N GLU A 113 -9.04 -25.08 -1.02
CA GLU A 113 -7.79 -25.88 -0.98
C GLU A 113 -6.54 -25.05 -1.31
N THR A 114 -6.64 -24.16 -2.30
CA THR A 114 -5.55 -23.24 -2.66
C THR A 114 -5.29 -22.22 -1.56
N LEU A 115 -6.35 -21.71 -0.92
CA LEU A 115 -6.27 -20.76 0.17
C LEU A 115 -5.62 -21.38 1.41
N THR A 116 -5.97 -22.61 1.79
CA THR A 116 -5.32 -23.34 2.88
C THR A 116 -3.82 -23.48 2.62
N GLN A 117 -3.41 -23.91 1.43
CA GLN A 117 -2.00 -24.05 1.07
C GLN A 117 -1.25 -22.71 1.15
N ILE A 118 -1.85 -21.62 0.67
CA ILE A 118 -1.24 -20.29 0.74
C ILE A 118 -1.14 -19.83 2.20
N ALA A 119 -2.19 -20.04 2.99
CA ALA A 119 -2.26 -19.58 4.37
C ALA A 119 -1.25 -20.34 5.26
N GLU A 120 -1.13 -21.65 5.10
CA GLU A 120 -0.11 -22.48 5.77
C GLU A 120 1.31 -22.11 5.34
N ALA A 121 1.52 -21.84 4.04
CA ALA A 121 2.82 -21.40 3.52
C ALA A 121 3.18 -20.00 4.03
N MET A 122 2.20 -19.10 4.19
CA MET A 122 2.39 -17.75 4.67
C MET A 122 2.72 -17.73 6.17
N PHE A 123 2.09 -18.57 6.98
CA PHE A 123 2.28 -18.57 8.44
C PHE A 123 2.87 -19.88 8.96
N PRO A 124 4.09 -20.26 8.53
CA PRO A 124 4.68 -21.54 8.91
C PRO A 124 4.98 -21.56 10.40
N ASN A 125 4.55 -22.62 11.09
CA ASN A 125 4.79 -22.87 12.51
C ASN A 125 4.27 -21.77 13.47
N MET A 126 3.30 -20.95 13.03
CA MET A 126 2.69 -19.93 13.89
C MET A 126 1.45 -20.47 14.61
N THR A 127 1.23 -20.04 15.85
CA THR A 127 -0.01 -20.36 16.56
C THR A 127 -1.17 -19.54 16.01
N GLY A 128 -2.40 -20.07 16.08
CA GLY A 128 -3.58 -19.37 15.59
C GLY A 128 -3.79 -17.97 16.19
N GLY A 129 -3.42 -17.77 17.46
CA GLY A 129 -3.49 -16.44 18.11
C GLY A 129 -2.49 -15.43 17.53
N VAL A 130 -1.28 -15.88 17.17
CA VAL A 130 -0.28 -15.03 16.50
C VAL A 130 -0.79 -14.66 15.10
N VAL A 131 -1.26 -15.65 14.33
CA VAL A 131 -1.83 -15.41 13.00
C VAL A 131 -2.98 -14.40 13.06
N LEU A 132 -3.91 -14.57 14.00
CA LEU A 132 -5.03 -13.64 14.19
C LEU A 132 -4.55 -12.21 14.50
N THR A 133 -3.50 -12.06 15.31
CA THR A 133 -2.90 -10.76 15.63
C THR A 133 -2.34 -10.08 14.38
N TYR A 134 -1.66 -10.84 13.51
CA TYR A 134 -1.18 -10.31 12.23
C TYR A 134 -2.31 -9.93 11.28
N LEU A 135 -3.32 -10.81 11.15
CA LEU A 135 -4.41 -10.64 10.18
C LEU A 135 -5.38 -9.52 10.54
N ILE A 136 -5.54 -9.20 11.83
CA ILE A 136 -6.44 -8.13 12.29
C ILE A 136 -5.70 -6.81 12.50
N PHE A 137 -4.52 -6.85 13.10
CA PHE A 137 -3.82 -5.63 13.52
C PHE A 137 -2.65 -5.32 12.61
N VAL A 138 -1.61 -6.15 12.59
CA VAL A 138 -0.32 -5.77 12.01
C VAL A 138 -0.41 -5.49 10.51
N ILE A 139 -0.91 -6.45 9.74
CA ILE A 139 -0.93 -6.37 8.27
C ILE A 139 -1.95 -5.30 7.82
N PRO A 140 -3.23 -5.33 8.27
CA PRO A 140 -4.19 -4.33 7.81
C PRO A 140 -3.82 -2.91 8.22
N LEU A 141 -3.29 -2.70 9.42
CA LEU A 141 -2.87 -1.37 9.87
C LEU A 141 -1.72 -0.85 9.01
N ALA A 142 -0.67 -1.65 8.82
CA ALA A 142 0.50 -1.26 8.05
C ALA A 142 0.13 -0.94 6.58
N GLU A 143 -0.63 -1.83 5.93
CA GLU A 143 -0.98 -1.70 4.53
C GLU A 143 -2.04 -0.63 4.28
N THR A 144 -3.01 -0.48 5.16
CA THR A 144 -4.03 0.56 5.02
C THR A 144 -3.42 1.93 5.24
N LEU A 145 -2.63 2.13 6.30
CA LEU A 145 -1.98 3.42 6.54
C LEU A 145 -1.03 3.79 5.39
N PHE A 146 -0.20 2.86 4.94
CA PHE A 146 0.79 3.16 3.92
C PHE A 146 0.17 3.32 2.53
N PHE A 147 -0.51 2.29 2.01
CA PHE A 147 -1.01 2.31 0.64
C PHE A 147 -2.24 3.22 0.50
N ARG A 148 -3.21 3.11 1.40
CA ARG A 148 -4.46 3.88 1.30
C ARG A 148 -4.33 5.26 1.95
N GLY A 149 -3.65 5.36 3.09
CA GLY A 149 -3.48 6.63 3.81
C GLY A 149 -2.48 7.60 3.18
N ILE A 150 -1.37 7.09 2.61
CA ILE A 150 -0.32 7.92 2.01
C ILE A 150 -0.37 7.84 0.48
N LEU A 151 -0.19 6.64 -0.09
CA LEU A 151 0.09 6.47 -1.52
C LEU A 151 -1.11 6.85 -2.40
N GLN A 152 -2.33 6.56 -1.95
CA GLN A 152 -3.57 6.86 -2.67
C GLN A 152 -3.97 8.35 -2.67
N ARG A 153 -3.27 9.20 -1.90
CA ARG A 153 -3.45 10.66 -2.01
C ARG A 153 -2.77 11.24 -3.24
N THR A 154 -1.63 10.69 -3.61
CA THR A 154 -0.77 11.23 -4.67
C THR A 154 -0.88 10.43 -5.96
N ARG A 155 -1.37 9.19 -5.90
CA ARG A 155 -1.51 8.28 -7.04
C ARG A 155 -2.94 7.78 -7.19
N PRO A 156 -3.38 7.47 -8.42
CA PRO A 156 -4.69 6.89 -8.65
C PRO A 156 -4.80 5.50 -8.00
N PHE A 157 -6.01 5.13 -7.56
CA PHE A 157 -6.26 3.90 -6.81
C PHE A 157 -5.74 2.62 -7.51
N TRP A 158 -5.76 2.58 -8.85
CA TRP A 158 -5.32 1.42 -9.61
C TRP A 158 -3.79 1.23 -9.56
N GLU A 159 -3.02 2.32 -9.53
CA GLU A 159 -1.56 2.25 -9.34
C GLU A 159 -1.23 1.76 -7.93
N VAL A 160 -1.92 2.31 -6.92
CA VAL A 160 -1.73 1.95 -5.52
C VAL A 160 -2.03 0.48 -5.28
N GLY A 161 -3.15 -0.01 -5.80
CA GLY A 161 -3.46 -1.43 -5.62
C GLY A 161 -2.51 -2.34 -6.42
N ALA A 162 -1.93 -1.88 -7.55
CA ALA A 162 -0.84 -2.61 -8.21
C ALA A 162 0.43 -2.66 -7.34
N TYR A 163 0.84 -1.54 -6.71
CA TYR A 163 1.95 -1.51 -5.77
C TYR A 163 1.70 -2.40 -4.55
N SER A 164 0.51 -2.35 -3.96
CA SER A 164 0.09 -3.18 -2.83
C SER A 164 0.06 -4.67 -3.21
N THR A 165 -0.31 -4.99 -4.44
CA THR A 165 -0.26 -6.37 -4.96
C THR A 165 1.18 -6.82 -5.15
N GLY A 166 2.05 -5.97 -5.71
CA GLY A 166 3.47 -6.25 -5.83
C GLY A 166 4.12 -6.49 -4.46
N TRP A 167 3.75 -5.71 -3.46
CA TRP A 167 4.15 -5.91 -2.07
C TRP A 167 3.68 -7.26 -1.51
N ALA A 168 2.39 -7.57 -1.62
CA ALA A 168 1.84 -8.84 -1.14
C ALA A 168 2.49 -10.05 -1.84
N MET A 169 2.67 -9.96 -3.16
CA MET A 169 3.36 -10.97 -3.95
C MET A 169 4.80 -11.13 -3.50
N LEU A 170 5.53 -10.06 -3.21
CA LEU A 170 6.89 -10.15 -2.69
C LEU A 170 6.95 -10.83 -1.31
N GLN A 171 5.90 -10.70 -0.48
CA GLN A 171 5.83 -11.40 0.80
C GLN A 171 5.53 -12.89 0.66
N ILE A 172 4.74 -13.27 -0.34
CA ILE A 172 4.27 -14.65 -0.56
C ILE A 172 5.21 -15.43 -1.49
N PHE A 173 5.86 -14.78 -2.45
CA PHE A 173 6.72 -15.40 -3.46
C PHE A 173 7.83 -16.30 -2.89
N PRO A 174 8.54 -15.93 -1.81
CA PRO A 174 9.57 -16.79 -1.22
C PRO A 174 9.02 -18.09 -0.62
N LEU A 175 7.71 -18.20 -0.43
CA LEU A 175 7.04 -19.27 0.30
C LEU A 175 6.29 -20.24 -0.63
N ILE A 176 5.96 -19.82 -1.86
CA ILE A 176 5.27 -20.67 -2.83
C ILE A 176 6.29 -21.52 -3.61
N ASN A 177 6.16 -22.83 -3.49
CA ASN A 177 6.89 -23.79 -4.30
C ASN A 177 6.37 -23.77 -5.76
N ILE A 178 7.26 -23.89 -6.73
CA ILE A 178 7.17 -23.43 -8.13
C ILE A 178 6.11 -24.18 -8.97
N ASN A 179 4.82 -23.98 -8.69
CA ASN A 179 3.68 -24.45 -9.51
C ASN A 179 2.81 -23.28 -9.97
N ALA A 180 1.74 -23.52 -10.75
CA ALA A 180 0.83 -22.49 -11.30
C ALA A 180 0.02 -21.66 -10.26
N LEU A 181 0.23 -21.90 -8.96
CA LEU A 181 -0.41 -21.24 -7.84
C LEU A 181 -0.19 -19.70 -7.71
N PRO A 182 0.96 -19.10 -8.06
CA PRO A 182 1.22 -17.69 -7.80
C PRO A 182 0.43 -16.76 -8.73
N LEU A 183 0.02 -17.22 -9.92
CA LEU A 183 -0.80 -16.42 -10.83
C LEU A 183 -2.23 -16.26 -10.31
N ILE A 184 -2.85 -17.36 -9.86
CA ILE A 184 -4.20 -17.32 -9.30
C ILE A 184 -4.19 -16.51 -7.99
N ALA A 185 -3.22 -16.77 -7.11
CA ALA A 185 -3.03 -15.99 -5.89
C ALA A 185 -2.81 -14.51 -6.18
N GLY A 186 -1.94 -14.17 -7.13
CA GLY A 186 -1.68 -12.80 -7.54
C GLY A 186 -2.92 -12.09 -8.08
N PHE A 187 -3.73 -12.78 -8.88
CA PHE A 187 -4.99 -12.22 -9.37
C PHE A 187 -6.01 -12.00 -8.24
N MET A 188 -6.17 -12.96 -7.33
CA MET A 188 -7.03 -12.80 -6.15
C MET A 188 -6.58 -11.64 -5.27
N LEU A 189 -5.28 -11.52 -5.01
CA LEU A 189 -4.69 -10.42 -4.26
C LEU A 189 -4.85 -9.09 -4.98
N LEU A 190 -4.73 -9.06 -6.31
CA LEU A 190 -4.98 -7.86 -7.10
C LEU A 190 -6.43 -7.39 -6.95
N MET A 191 -7.39 -8.32 -7.11
CA MET A 191 -8.81 -8.01 -6.91
C MET A 191 -9.09 -7.48 -5.50
N ALA A 192 -8.55 -8.12 -4.47
CA ALA A 192 -8.70 -7.68 -3.10
C ALA A 192 -8.08 -6.29 -2.87
N ASN A 193 -6.86 -6.05 -3.35
CA ASN A 193 -6.18 -4.77 -3.20
C ASN A 193 -6.87 -3.63 -3.95
N MET A 194 -7.42 -3.91 -5.14
CA MET A 194 -8.28 -2.98 -5.88
C MET A 194 -9.56 -2.68 -5.11
N LEU A 195 -10.21 -3.69 -4.53
CA LEU A 195 -11.42 -3.51 -3.72
C LEU A 195 -11.15 -2.62 -2.51
N TYR A 196 -10.03 -2.82 -1.81
CA TYR A 196 -9.66 -1.95 -0.67
C TYR A 196 -9.49 -0.49 -1.11
N GLY A 197 -8.84 -0.25 -2.26
CA GLY A 197 -8.69 1.09 -2.83
C GLY A 197 -10.04 1.71 -3.20
N TYR A 198 -10.95 0.93 -3.79
CA TYR A 198 -12.29 1.38 -4.12
C TYR A 198 -13.13 1.73 -2.87
N VAL A 199 -13.11 0.87 -1.84
CA VAL A 199 -13.82 1.10 -0.58
C VAL A 199 -13.25 2.33 0.12
N HIS A 200 -11.94 2.54 0.07
CA HIS A 200 -11.30 3.75 0.60
C HIS A 200 -11.86 5.01 -0.06
N ASP A 201 -11.89 5.08 -1.39
CA ASP A 201 -12.36 6.27 -2.12
C ASP A 201 -13.85 6.56 -1.92
N ARG A 202 -14.66 5.53 -1.64
CA ARG A 202 -16.12 5.66 -1.52
C ARG A 202 -16.62 5.81 -0.09
N ASN A 203 -16.04 5.07 0.85
CA ASN A 203 -16.56 4.92 2.21
C ASN A 203 -15.58 5.43 3.27
N GLY A 204 -14.29 5.53 2.94
CA GLY A 204 -13.25 6.05 3.82
C GLY A 204 -12.20 5.01 4.24
N LEU A 205 -11.21 5.48 5.00
CA LEU A 205 -10.06 4.69 5.46
C LEU A 205 -10.47 3.60 6.46
N ALA A 206 -11.39 3.89 7.38
CA ALA A 206 -11.82 2.90 8.37
C ALA A 206 -12.66 1.79 7.71
N ALA A 207 -13.50 2.13 6.74
CA ALA A 207 -14.20 1.15 5.92
C ALA A 207 -13.25 0.22 5.15
N ALA A 208 -12.18 0.77 4.54
CA ALA A 208 -11.17 -0.02 3.84
C ALA A 208 -10.40 -0.94 4.79
N TRP A 209 -10.05 -0.45 5.99
CA TRP A 209 -9.38 -1.24 7.01
C TRP A 209 -10.22 -2.45 7.44
N VAL A 210 -11.51 -2.23 7.71
CA VAL A 210 -12.43 -3.32 8.11
C VAL A 210 -12.71 -4.28 6.95
N CYS A 211 -12.78 -3.78 5.72
CA CYS A 211 -12.86 -4.63 4.52
C CYS A 211 -11.65 -5.57 4.42
N GLN A 212 -10.44 -5.03 4.62
CA GLN A 212 -9.21 -5.80 4.60
C GLN A 212 -9.18 -6.86 5.71
N ILE A 213 -9.56 -6.52 6.94
CA ILE A 213 -9.68 -7.49 8.04
C ILE A 213 -10.64 -8.62 7.66
N THR A 214 -11.82 -8.27 7.14
CA THR A 214 -12.86 -9.25 6.78
C THR A 214 -12.32 -10.23 5.73
N ILE A 215 -11.66 -9.73 4.68
CA ILE A 215 -11.08 -10.58 3.64
C ILE A 215 -9.93 -11.43 4.19
N HIS A 216 -9.05 -10.87 5.02
CA HIS A 216 -7.97 -11.64 5.64
C HIS A 216 -8.47 -12.79 6.51
N LEU A 217 -9.52 -12.56 7.29
CA LEU A 217 -10.13 -13.61 8.09
C LEU A 217 -10.71 -14.71 7.19
N LEU A 218 -11.43 -14.36 6.13
CA LEU A 218 -12.02 -15.34 5.23
C LEU A 218 -10.97 -16.10 4.40
N LEU A 219 -9.95 -15.41 3.89
CA LEU A 219 -8.98 -16.01 2.97
C LEU A 219 -7.84 -16.73 3.68
N PHE A 220 -7.48 -16.34 4.90
CA PHE A 220 -6.33 -16.92 5.61
C PHE A 220 -6.69 -17.57 6.94
N PHE A 221 -7.60 -17.01 7.73
CA PHE A 221 -7.90 -17.58 9.05
C PHE A 221 -8.88 -18.76 8.99
N VAL A 222 -10.01 -18.60 8.28
CA VAL A 222 -11.01 -19.67 8.14
C VAL A 222 -10.45 -20.95 7.51
N PRO A 223 -9.60 -20.89 6.46
CA PRO A 223 -9.06 -22.10 5.83
C PRO A 223 -8.02 -22.86 6.65
N ILE A 224 -7.46 -22.26 7.71
CA ILE A 224 -6.50 -22.89 8.63
C ILE A 224 -7.21 -23.56 9.83
N LEU A 225 -8.46 -23.18 10.11
CA LEU A 225 -9.23 -23.66 11.25
C LEU A 225 -9.77 -25.08 11.03
#